data_AF-A0A8X6Y7E2-F1
#
_entry.id   AF-A0A8X6Y7E2-F1
#
_cell.length_a   1.000
_cell.length_b   1.000
_cell.length_c   1.000
_cell.angle_alpha   90.00
_cell.angle_beta   90.00
_cell.angle_gamma   90.00
#
_symmetry.space_group_name_H-M   'P 1'
#
loop_
_entity.id
_entity.type
_entity.pdbx_description
1 polymer ?
#
loop_
_entity_poly.entity_id
_entity_poly.type
_entity_poly.pdbx_seq_one_letter_code
_entity_poly.pdbx_strand_id
1 'polypeptide(L)'
;MSELLKWVEKPVVRNCKIAVLDYSDNRVPILGLEACRKLGLIQRLNMIYKSPIETPELILKEFADVFTGTGRLKRIVKIKFKENSVPHVAAPRKVPLAIHNKVKEELSNMVEAGIIKDLS
;
A
#
# COMPACT_ATOMS: atom_id res chain seq x y z
N MET A 1 -75.41 -16.37 6.89
CA MET A 1 -74.08 -15.78 7.10
C MET A 1 -73.05 -16.86 6.79
N SER A 2 -72.27 -16.66 5.73
CA SER A 2 -71.37 -17.63 5.12
C SER A 2 -70.07 -17.77 5.93
N GLU A 3 -69.76 -18.99 6.37
CA GLU A 3 -68.46 -19.35 6.95
C GLU A 3 -67.37 -19.29 5.87
N LEU A 4 -66.42 -18.38 6.06
CA LEU A 4 -65.20 -18.27 5.24
C LEU A 4 -64.28 -19.45 5.57
N LEU A 5 -64.10 -20.35 4.59
CA LEU A 5 -63.08 -21.40 4.63
C LEU A 5 -61.69 -20.78 4.86
N LYS A 6 -61.11 -21.01 6.03
CA LYS A 6 -59.72 -20.66 6.32
C LYS A 6 -58.80 -21.73 5.75
N TRP A 7 -58.01 -21.36 4.74
CA TRP A 7 -56.92 -22.19 4.25
C TRP A 7 -55.84 -22.34 5.33
N VAL A 8 -55.53 -23.57 5.69
CA VAL A 8 -54.43 -23.92 6.60
C VAL A 8 -53.43 -24.75 5.80
N GLU A 9 -52.37 -24.11 5.30
CA GLU A 9 -51.27 -24.81 4.66
C GLU A 9 -50.47 -25.57 5.71
N LYS A 10 -50.35 -26.90 5.53
CA LYS A 10 -49.46 -27.72 6.34
C LYS A 10 -48.02 -27.53 5.84
N PRO A 11 -47.03 -27.29 6.71
CA PRO A 11 -45.64 -27.18 6.28
C PRO A 11 -45.16 -28.52 5.72
N VAL A 12 -44.84 -28.57 4.43
CA VAL A 12 -44.27 -29.74 3.77
C VAL A 12 -42.76 -29.59 3.74
N VAL A 13 -42.05 -30.47 4.44
CA VAL A 13 -40.59 -30.55 4.38
C VAL A 13 -40.19 -31.57 3.31
N ARG A 14 -39.32 -31.16 2.39
CA ARG A 14 -38.76 -32.04 1.34
C ARG A 14 -37.24 -31.93 1.35
N ASN A 15 -36.58 -33.07 1.13
CA ASN A 15 -35.15 -33.10 0.92
C ASN A 15 -34.85 -32.68 -0.52
N CYS A 16 -34.07 -31.62 -0.69
CA CYS A 16 -33.60 -31.15 -2.00
C CYS A 16 -32.08 -31.36 -2.10
N LYS A 17 -31.60 -31.73 -3.29
CA LYS A 17 -30.18 -31.77 -3.61
C LYS A 17 -29.85 -30.57 -4.50
N ILE A 18 -28.88 -29.76 -4.07
CA ILE A 18 -28.39 -28.61 -4.82
C ILE A 18 -27.12 -29.06 -5.56
N ALA A 19 -27.06 -28.78 -6.86
CA ALA A 19 -25.89 -29.02 -7.69
C ALA A 19 -25.47 -27.72 -8.38
N VAL A 20 -24.16 -27.51 -8.51
CA VAL A 20 -23.59 -26.45 -9.33
C VAL A 20 -23.40 -27.02 -10.73
N LEU A 21 -23.99 -26.36 -11.73
CA LEU A 21 -23.87 -26.75 -13.13
C LEU A 21 -22.69 -26.00 -13.75
N ASP A 22 -21.92 -26.70 -14.58
CA ASP A 22 -20.90 -26.08 -15.43
C ASP A 22 -21.50 -25.72 -16.80
N TYR A 23 -20.83 -24.86 -17.56
CA TYR A 23 -21.26 -24.46 -18.91
C TYR A 23 -21.33 -25.65 -19.89
N SER A 24 -20.60 -26.73 -19.60
CA SER A 24 -20.62 -27.97 -20.37
C SER A 24 -21.87 -28.83 -20.12
N ASP A 25 -22.62 -28.56 -19.05
CA ASP A 25 -23.90 -29.24 -18.79
C ASP A 25 -25.01 -28.63 -19.64
N ASN A 26 -25.65 -29.44 -20.48
CA ASN A 26 -26.81 -29.04 -21.30
C ASN A 26 -28.11 -28.88 -20.45
N ARG A 27 -27.99 -28.41 -19.22
CA ARG A 27 -29.09 -28.22 -18.26
C ARG A 27 -29.25 -26.74 -17.94
N VAL A 28 -30.50 -26.29 -17.87
CA VAL A 28 -30.80 -24.90 -17.53
C VAL A 28 -30.96 -24.78 -16.00
N PRO A 29 -30.18 -23.91 -15.32
CA PRO A 29 -30.38 -23.67 -13.90
C PRO A 29 -31.73 -22.97 -13.67
N ILE A 30 -32.51 -23.50 -12.73
CA ILE A 30 -33.80 -22.92 -12.34
C ILE A 30 -33.61 -21.64 -11.51
N LEU A 31 -32.49 -21.55 -10.78
CA LEU A 31 -32.14 -20.40 -9.95
C LEU A 31 -30.90 -19.69 -10.49
N GLY A 32 -31.03 -18.37 -10.69
CA GLY A 32 -29.90 -17.51 -11.02
C GLY A 32 -29.02 -17.20 -9.81
N LEU A 33 -27.80 -16.74 -10.08
CA LEU A 33 -26.80 -16.40 -9.06
C LEU A 33 -27.35 -15.48 -7.94
N GLU A 34 -28.10 -14.45 -8.31
CA GLU A 34 -28.62 -13.48 -7.35
C GLU A 34 -29.68 -14.09 -6.42
N ALA A 35 -30.53 -14.98 -6.93
CA ALA A 35 -31.50 -15.72 -6.12
C ALA A 35 -30.80 -16.67 -5.14
N CYS A 36 -29.79 -17.41 -5.62
CA CYS A 36 -28.97 -18.28 -4.77
C CYS A 36 -28.25 -17.51 -3.65
N ARG A 37 -27.80 -16.28 -3.92
CA ARG A 37 -27.20 -15.40 -2.91
C ARG A 37 -28.21 -14.95 -1.86
N LYS A 38 -29.40 -14.49 -2.29
CA LYS A 38 -30.48 -14.06 -1.37
C LYS A 38 -31.04 -15.20 -0.52
N LEU A 39 -31.07 -16.41 -1.07
CA LEU A 39 -31.49 -17.62 -0.36
C LEU A 39 -30.38 -18.22 0.53
N GLY A 40 -29.17 -17.62 0.56
CA GLY A 40 -28.06 -18.12 1.36
C GLY A 40 -27.47 -19.45 0.87
N LEU A 41 -27.73 -19.84 -0.39
CA LEU A 41 -27.21 -21.08 -0.98
C LEU A 41 -25.75 -20.96 -1.41
N ILE A 42 -25.28 -19.73 -1.69
CA ILE A 42 -23.91 -19.44 -2.13
C ILE A 42 -23.37 -18.24 -1.34
N GLN A 43 -22.16 -18.40 -0.79
CA GLN A 43 -21.41 -17.33 -0.13
C GLN A 43 -20.03 -17.17 -0.76
N ARG A 44 -19.64 -15.94 -1.10
CA ARG A 44 -18.27 -15.63 -1.55
C ARG A 44 -17.45 -15.18 -0.34
N LEU A 45 -16.41 -15.95 0.00
CA LEU A 45 -15.59 -15.69 1.19
C LEU A 45 -14.33 -14.86 0.87
N ASN A 46 -13.63 -15.17 -0.23
CA ASN A 46 -12.35 -14.55 -0.57
C ASN A 46 -12.48 -13.63 -1.79
N MET A 47 -13.25 -12.55 -1.66
CA MET A 47 -13.29 -11.53 -2.71
C MET A 47 -11.99 -10.72 -2.69
N ILE A 48 -11.15 -10.92 -3.70
CA ILE A 48 -10.06 -10.00 -4.00
C ILE A 48 -10.71 -8.78 -4.65
N TYR A 49 -10.93 -7.74 -3.84
CA TYR A 49 -11.23 -6.43 -4.40
C TYR A 49 -10.01 -5.99 -5.21
N LYS A 50 -10.21 -5.45 -6.41
CA LYS A 50 -9.16 -4.63 -7.03
C LYS A 50 -8.85 -3.55 -6.00
N SER A 51 -7.57 -3.38 -5.64
CA SER A 51 -7.15 -2.26 -4.81
C SER A 51 -7.75 -0.97 -5.41
N PRO A 52 -8.09 0.03 -4.57
CA PRO A 52 -8.43 1.35 -5.09
C PRO A 52 -7.36 1.75 -6.12
N ILE A 53 -7.79 2.36 -7.22
CA ILE A 53 -6.89 2.81 -8.29
C ILE A 53 -5.76 3.59 -7.62
N GLU A 54 -4.55 3.03 -7.65
CA GLU A 54 -3.38 3.63 -7.03
C GLU A 54 -3.04 4.89 -7.83
N THR A 55 -3.53 6.05 -7.38
CA THR A 55 -3.16 7.32 -8.00
C THR A 55 -1.79 7.75 -7.45
N PRO A 56 -1.00 8.49 -8.23
CA PRO A 56 0.26 9.05 -7.74
C PRO A 56 0.10 9.85 -6.44
N GLU A 57 -1.02 10.56 -6.25
CA GLU A 57 -1.25 11.31 -5.01
C GLU A 57 -1.42 10.41 -3.78
N LEU A 58 -2.09 9.26 -3.94
CA LEU A 58 -2.26 8.30 -2.86
C LEU A 58 -0.91 7.70 -2.44
N ILE A 59 -0.06 7.35 -3.41
CA ILE A 59 1.28 6.80 -3.15
C ILE A 59 2.18 7.84 -2.48
N LEU A 60 2.20 9.08 -2.98
CA LEU A 60 2.99 10.16 -2.37
C LEU A 60 2.54 10.47 -0.94
N LYS A 61 1.24 10.35 -0.67
CA LYS A 61 0.69 10.53 0.68
C LYS A 61 1.02 9.37 1.60
N GLU A 62 0.95 8.14 1.10
CA GLU A 62 1.25 6.92 1.87
C GLU A 62 2.73 6.81 2.23
N PHE A 63 3.62 7.14 1.29
CA PHE A 63 5.07 7.04 1.45
C PHE A 63 5.78 8.40 1.54
N ALA A 64 5.11 9.37 2.18
CA ALA A 64 5.63 10.73 2.28
C ALA A 64 7.04 10.79 2.92
N ASP A 65 7.34 9.89 3.84
CA ASP A 65 8.65 9.78 4.50
C ASP A 65 9.78 9.34 3.56
N VAL A 66 9.47 8.60 2.49
CA VAL A 66 10.44 8.20 1.46
C VAL A 66 10.77 9.36 0.52
N PHE A 67 9.77 10.21 0.25
CA PHE A 67 9.88 11.30 -0.72
C PHE A 67 10.20 12.66 -0.09
N THR A 68 10.45 12.72 1.22
CA THR A 68 10.76 13.97 1.93
C THR A 68 12.12 13.95 2.62
N GLY A 69 12.83 15.08 2.56
CA GLY A 69 14.14 15.29 3.18
C GLY A 69 15.30 14.59 2.47
N THR A 70 16.49 14.68 3.07
CA THR A 70 17.76 14.14 2.51
C THR A 70 18.01 12.66 2.88
N GLY A 71 17.13 12.06 3.69
CA GLY A 71 17.30 10.74 4.26
C GLY A 71 18.36 10.69 5.38
N ARG A 72 18.14 9.85 6.40
CA ARG A 72 19.12 9.61 7.48
C ARG A 72 19.22 8.12 7.78
N LEU A 73 20.43 7.58 7.79
CA LEU A 73 20.66 6.21 8.22
C LEU A 73 20.33 6.09 9.72
N LYS A 74 19.48 5.13 10.08
CA LYS A 74 19.07 4.87 11.48
C LYS A 74 20.20 4.29 12.36
N ARG A 75 21.42 4.13 11.81
CA ARG A 75 22.57 3.53 12.49
C ARG A 75 23.81 4.38 12.35
N ILE A 76 24.66 4.33 13.37
CA ILE A 76 25.99 4.93 13.33
C ILE A 76 26.87 4.08 12.42
N VAL A 77 27.47 4.72 11.41
CA VAL A 77 28.43 4.07 10.51
C VAL A 77 29.84 4.29 11.07
N LYS A 78 30.57 3.19 11.30
CA LYS A 78 31.99 3.24 11.68
C LYS A 78 32.84 3.07 10.43
N ILE A 79 33.55 4.12 10.03
CA ILE A 79 34.53 4.08 8.94
C ILE A 79 35.81 3.43 9.48
N LYS A 80 36.22 2.29 8.90
CA LYS A 80 37.45 1.59 9.27
C LYS A 80 38.60 2.01 8.36
N PHE A 81 39.74 2.33 8.95
CA PHE A 81 40.96 2.63 8.21
C PHE A 81 41.75 1.36 7.90
N LYS A 82 42.55 1.40 6.83
CA LYS A 82 43.54 0.36 6.53
C LYS A 82 44.68 0.44 7.54
N GLU A 83 45.30 -0.69 7.87
CA GLU A 83 46.52 -0.72 8.67
C GLU A 83 47.60 0.18 8.05
N ASN A 84 48.31 0.92 8.91
CA ASN A 84 49.35 1.89 8.54
C ASN A 84 48.87 3.11 7.72
N SER A 85 47.58 3.47 7.78
CA SER A 85 47.10 4.71 7.17
C SER A 85 47.66 5.95 7.88
N VAL A 86 48.19 6.90 7.12
CA VAL A 86 48.69 8.18 7.63
C VAL A 86 47.66 9.28 7.34
N PRO A 87 47.28 10.12 8.33
CA PRO A 87 46.40 11.26 8.09
C PRO A 87 47.09 12.26 7.16
N HIS A 88 46.35 12.72 6.13
CA HIS A 88 46.86 13.67 5.15
C HIS A 88 46.08 14.98 5.23
N VAL A 89 46.78 16.09 5.45
CA VAL A 89 46.20 17.43 5.46
C VAL A 89 46.52 18.10 4.12
N ALA A 90 45.49 18.35 3.31
CA ALA A 90 45.61 19.07 2.05
C ALA A 90 45.19 20.54 2.22
N ALA A 91 45.88 21.45 1.53
CA ALA A 91 45.45 22.85 1.46
C ALA A 91 44.08 22.98 0.74
N PRO A 92 43.17 23.87 1.20
CA PRO A 92 41.91 24.13 0.51
C PRO A 92 42.12 24.60 -0.93
N ARG A 93 41.28 24.14 -1.86
CA ARG A 93 41.29 24.64 -3.24
C ARG A 93 40.60 26.00 -3.34
N LYS A 94 41.08 26.85 -4.25
CA LYS A 94 40.43 28.14 -4.55
C LYS A 94 39.08 27.90 -5.25
N VAL A 95 38.03 28.54 -4.74
CA VAL A 95 36.71 28.56 -5.36
C VAL A 95 36.64 29.78 -6.30
N PRO A 96 36.25 29.61 -7.58
CA PRO A 96 36.07 30.74 -8.50
C PRO A 96 35.09 31.78 -7.97
N LEU A 97 35.40 33.06 -8.15
CA LEU A 97 34.57 34.19 -7.66
C LEU A 97 33.11 34.09 -8.13
N ALA A 98 32.88 33.61 -9.37
CA ALA A 98 31.55 33.47 -9.95
C ALA A 98 30.62 32.52 -9.18
N ILE A 99 31.16 31.53 -8.47
CA ILE A 99 30.36 30.55 -7.70
C ILE A 99 30.55 30.66 -6.19
N HIS A 100 31.43 31.55 -5.74
CA HIS A 100 31.80 31.69 -4.32
C HIS A 100 30.58 31.88 -3.42
N ASN A 101 29.65 32.76 -3.81
CA ASN A 101 28.45 33.03 -3.02
C ASN A 101 27.52 31.82 -2.96
N LYS A 102 27.33 31.11 -4.07
CA LYS A 102 26.51 29.89 -4.14
C LYS A 102 27.07 28.78 -3.25
N VAL A 103 28.38 28.60 -3.26
CA VAL A 103 29.05 27.60 -2.40
C VAL A 103 28.89 27.98 -0.93
N LYS A 104 29.04 29.26 -0.58
CA LYS A 104 28.87 29.73 0.80
C LYS A 104 27.44 29.53 1.31
N GLU A 105 26.45 29.86 0.48
CA GLU A 105 25.03 29.66 0.78
C GLU A 105 24.72 28.17 1.02
N GLU A 106 25.16 27.29 0.12
CA GLU A 106 24.92 25.86 0.27
C GLU A 106 25.60 25.28 1.53
N LEU A 107 26.81 25.72 1.86
CA LEU A 107 27.45 25.32 3.12
C LEU A 107 26.64 25.76 4.34
N SER A 108 26.05 26.97 4.33
CA SER A 108 25.15 27.44 5.39
C SER A 108 23.91 26.55 5.50
N ASN A 109 23.27 26.25 4.36
CA ASN A 109 22.10 25.37 4.29
C ASN A 109 22.40 23.97 4.86
N MET A 110 23.58 23.42 4.56
CA MET A 110 24.00 22.11 5.07
C MET A 110 24.27 22.11 6.58
N VAL A 111 24.76 23.22 7.13
CA VAL A 111 24.91 23.40 8.58
C VAL A 111 23.53 23.48 9.26
N GLU A 112 22.62 24.29 8.71
CA GLU A 112 21.25 24.44 9.20
C GLU A 112 20.46 23.12 9.13
N ALA A 113 20.66 22.33 8.07
CA ALA A 113 20.08 20.99 7.92
C ALA A 113 20.71 19.92 8.83
N GLY A 114 21.80 20.26 9.54
CA GLY A 114 22.54 19.37 10.43
C GLY A 114 23.29 18.26 9.71
N ILE A 115 23.65 18.45 8.44
CA ILE A 115 24.42 17.49 7.63
C ILE A 115 25.91 17.61 7.96
N ILE A 116 26.40 18.84 8.10
CA ILE A 116 27.77 19.15 8.51
C ILE A 116 27.75 20.04 9.75
N LYS A 117 28.87 20.10 10.46
CA LYS A 117 29.07 21.00 11.59
C LYS A 117 30.49 21.55 11.56
N ASP A 118 30.67 22.73 12.11
CA ASP A 118 32.00 23.25 12.37
C ASP A 118 32.69 22.37 13.43
N LEU A 119 34.01 22.21 13.26
CA LEU A 119 34.89 21.48 14.17
C LEU A 119 35.79 22.49 14.91
N SER A 120 35.20 23.60 15.33
CA SER A 120 35.82 24.65 16.14
C SER A 120 35.91 24.26 17.61
#